data_AF-A0A7C5CWG3-F1
#
_entry.id   AF-A0A7C5CWG3-F1
#
_cell.length_a   1.000
_cell.length_b   1.000
_cell.length_c   1.000
_cell.angle_alpha   90.00
_cell.angle_beta   90.00
_cell.angle_gamma   90.00
#
_symmetry.space_group_name_H-M   'P 1'
#
loop_
_entity.id
_entity.type
_entity.pdbx_description
1 polymer ?
#
loop_
_entity_poly.entity_id
_entity_poly.type
_entity_poly.pdbx_seq_one_letter_code
_entity_poly.pdbx_strand_id
1 'polypeptide(L)'
;MDYPDVHFRIATVNDLKNADTFLEDITKYDFIEFVPCLAGCLTGGGQYPTLDPFTVKKRRKRMEDYNRGTLHWSNRILKARLYKDLDGEGAETAGKGVTR
;
A
#
# COMPACT_ATOMS: atom_id res chain seq x y z
N MET A 1 6.88 -6.32 -30.74
CA MET A 1 7.66 -6.93 -29.65
C MET A 1 6.65 -7.75 -28.87
N ASP A 2 6.60 -9.06 -29.12
CA ASP A 2 5.73 -9.96 -28.37
C ASP A 2 6.31 -10.09 -26.97
N TYR A 3 5.58 -9.60 -25.96
CA TYR A 3 5.93 -9.84 -24.58
C TYR A 3 5.39 -11.22 -24.23
N PRO A 4 6.22 -12.14 -23.67
CA PRO A 4 5.70 -13.41 -23.21
C PRO A 4 4.60 -13.17 -22.18
N ASP A 5 3.54 -13.98 -22.22
CA ASP A 5 2.48 -13.96 -21.21
C ASP A 5 3.09 -14.34 -19.84
N VAL A 6 3.34 -13.33 -19.02
CA VAL A 6 3.81 -13.51 -17.64
C VAL A 6 2.57 -13.55 -16.73
N HIS A 7 2.24 -14.74 -16.25
CA HIS A 7 1.21 -14.90 -15.21
C HIS A 7 1.80 -14.55 -13.84
N PHE A 8 1.25 -13.51 -13.22
CA PHE A 8 1.70 -13.01 -11.92
C PHE A 8 0.68 -13.41 -10.83
N ARG A 9 1.10 -14.16 -9.83
CA ARG A 9 0.25 -14.67 -8.75
C ARG A 9 0.35 -13.73 -7.55
N ILE A 10 -0.76 -13.08 -7.20
CA ILE A 10 -0.82 -12.10 -6.13
C ILE A 10 -1.75 -12.58 -5.01
N ALA A 11 -1.36 -12.35 -3.77
CA ALA A 11 -2.22 -12.55 -2.61
C ALA A 11 -2.19 -11.35 -1.65
N THR A 12 -3.30 -11.14 -0.95
CA THR A 12 -3.40 -10.21 0.17
C THR A 12 -3.84 -10.98 1.41
N VAL A 13 -3.03 -10.91 2.46
CA VAL A 13 -3.33 -11.52 3.75
C VAL A 13 -3.76 -10.43 4.71
N ASN A 14 -5.04 -10.44 5.07
CA ASN A 14 -5.57 -9.56 6.10
C ASN A 14 -5.56 -10.29 7.45
N ASP A 15 -5.23 -9.56 8.51
CA ASP A 15 -5.09 -10.05 9.88
C ASP A 15 -3.83 -10.94 10.05
N LEU A 16 -3.07 -10.68 11.11
CA LEU A 16 -1.89 -11.47 11.47
C LEU A 16 -2.25 -12.87 11.96
N LYS A 17 -3.50 -13.11 12.38
CA LYS A 17 -3.95 -14.42 12.87
C LYS A 17 -3.75 -15.55 11.84
N ASN A 18 -3.84 -15.23 10.55
CA ASN A 18 -3.68 -16.20 9.47
C ASN A 18 -2.28 -16.17 8.83
N ALA A 19 -1.37 -15.33 9.35
CA ALA A 19 -0.05 -15.15 8.76
C ALA A 19 0.75 -16.45 8.82
N ASP A 20 0.79 -17.13 9.96
CA ASP A 20 1.58 -18.34 10.15
C ASP A 20 1.16 -19.47 9.20
N THR A 21 -0.14 -19.68 9.02
CA THR A 21 -0.66 -20.67 8.06
C THR A 21 -0.36 -20.27 6.62
N PHE A 22 -0.36 -18.98 6.31
CA PHE A 22 -0.06 -18.50 4.97
C PHE A 22 1.44 -18.57 4.63
N LEU A 23 2.32 -18.46 5.64
CA LEU A 23 3.76 -18.60 5.45
C LEU A 23 4.18 -19.97 4.89
N GLU A 24 3.41 -21.03 5.19
CA GLU A 24 3.64 -22.36 4.62
C GLU A 24 3.45 -22.39 3.08
N ASP A 25 2.62 -21.49 2.55
CA ASP A 25 2.23 -21.41 1.14
C ASP A 25 2.86 -20.22 0.39
N ILE A 26 3.81 -19.52 1.02
CA ILE A 26 4.40 -18.27 0.49
C ILE A 26 5.02 -18.43 -0.90
N THR A 27 5.57 -19.60 -1.20
CA THR A 27 6.26 -19.90 -2.47
C THR A 27 5.32 -20.02 -3.67
N LYS A 28 4.01 -20.09 -3.44
CA LYS A 28 2.98 -20.17 -4.50
C LYS A 28 2.66 -18.81 -5.13
N TYR A 29 3.14 -17.71 -4.55
CA TYR A 29 2.82 -16.35 -5.00
C TYR A 29 4.09 -15.57 -5.32
N ASP A 30 3.97 -14.66 -6.28
CA ASP A 30 5.08 -13.82 -6.76
C ASP A 30 5.09 -12.45 -6.04
N PHE A 31 3.94 -12.03 -5.50
CA PHE A 31 3.81 -10.86 -4.65
C PHE A 31 2.74 -11.06 -3.59
N ILE A 32 3.05 -10.67 -2.36
CA ILE A 32 2.16 -10.82 -1.21
C ILE A 32 2.12 -9.51 -0.43
N GLU A 33 0.91 -9.04 -0.13
CA GLU A 33 0.67 -7.91 0.76
C GLU A 33 0.13 -8.42 2.10
N PHE A 34 0.87 -8.17 3.18
CA PHE A 34 0.39 -8.43 4.55
C PHE A 34 -0.21 -7.17 5.15
N VAL A 35 -1.47 -7.25 5.54
CA VAL A 35 -2.19 -6.16 6.19
C VAL A 35 -2.62 -6.59 7.58
N PRO A 36 -1.95 -6.11 8.64
CA PRO A 36 -2.17 -6.60 9.99
C PRO A 36 -3.53 -6.20 10.57
N CYS A 37 -4.14 -5.12 10.05
CA CYS A 37 -5.41 -4.61 10.54
C CYS A 37 -6.60 -5.40 9.97
N LEU A 38 -7.57 -5.73 10.83
CA LEU A 38 -8.78 -6.46 10.48
C LEU A 38 -9.62 -5.69 9.46
N ALA A 39 -9.68 -6.12 8.20
CA ALA A 39 -10.33 -5.40 7.08
C ALA A 39 -9.60 -4.13 6.58
N GLY A 40 -8.28 -4.09 6.74
CA GLY A 40 -7.41 -3.09 6.12
C GLY A 40 -7.10 -1.88 7.01
N CYS A 41 -6.40 -0.88 6.46
CA CYS A 41 -5.98 0.29 7.24
C CYS A 41 -7.16 1.16 7.76
N LEU A 42 -8.36 1.03 7.17
CA LEU A 42 -9.57 1.76 7.55
C LEU A 42 -10.08 1.47 8.97
N THR A 43 -9.67 0.33 9.51
CA THR A 43 -10.06 -0.25 10.80
C THR A 43 -8.84 -0.39 11.72
N GLY A 44 -7.71 0.25 11.40
CA GLY A 44 -6.55 0.25 12.26
C GLY A 44 -6.83 0.88 13.63
N GLY A 45 -6.06 0.51 14.65
CA GLY A 45 -6.30 0.89 16.05
C GLY A 45 -6.31 2.40 16.33
N GLY A 46 -5.75 3.22 15.42
CA GLY A 46 -5.84 4.69 15.49
C GLY A 46 -7.17 5.28 15.02
N GLN A 47 -8.10 4.47 14.50
CA GLN A 47 -9.37 4.93 13.97
C GLN A 47 -10.50 4.72 14.98
N TYR A 48 -11.36 5.73 15.17
CA TYR A 48 -12.51 5.66 16.09
C TYR A 48 -13.83 6.08 15.41
N PRO A 49 -14.95 5.35 15.61
CA PRO A 49 -15.01 3.97 16.11
C PRO A 49 -14.34 3.01 15.12
N THR A 50 -13.70 1.96 15.64
CA THR A 50 -12.75 1.13 14.87
C THR A 50 -13.44 0.09 13.98
N LEU A 51 -14.42 -0.64 14.54
CA LEU A 51 -15.02 -1.83 13.92
C LEU A 51 -16.52 -1.70 13.63
N ASP A 52 -17.11 -0.51 13.85
CA ASP A 52 -18.52 -0.28 13.53
C ASP A 52 -18.76 -0.44 12.01
N PRO A 53 -19.60 -1.40 11.57
CA PRO A 53 -19.78 -1.71 10.15
C PRO A 53 -20.28 -0.52 9.33
N PHE A 54 -21.14 0.31 9.93
CA PHE A 54 -21.69 1.50 9.28
C PHE A 54 -20.60 2.54 9.04
N THR A 55 -19.77 2.80 10.04
CA THR A 55 -18.63 3.72 9.96
C THR A 55 -17.59 3.25 8.96
N VAL A 56 -17.25 1.96 8.95
CA VAL A 56 -16.30 1.39 7.97
C VAL A 56 -16.81 1.55 6.54
N LYS A 57 -18.09 1.26 6.29
CA LYS A 57 -18.73 1.47 4.98
C LYS A 57 -18.69 2.94 4.56
N LYS A 58 -18.96 3.86 5.49
CA LYS A 58 -18.89 5.31 5.24
C LYS A 58 -17.47 5.79 4.92
N ARG A 59 -16.45 5.29 5.63
CA ARG A 59 -15.04 5.59 5.35
C ARG A 59 -14.63 5.09 3.96
N ARG A 60 -14.98 3.85 3.62
CA ARG A 60 -14.69 3.27 2.30
C ARG A 60 -15.29 4.11 1.17
N LYS A 61 -16.58 4.43 1.26
CA LYS A 61 -17.26 5.27 0.26
C LYS A 61 -16.59 6.62 0.10
N ARG A 62 -16.20 7.28 1.20
CA ARG A 62 -15.48 8.56 1.14
C ARG A 62 -14.13 8.45 0.43
N MET A 63 -13.37 7.38 0.68
CA MET A 63 -12.11 7.16 -0.04
C MET A 63 -12.33 6.89 -1.52
N GLU A 64 -13.34 6.10 -1.88
CA GLU A 64 -13.71 5.84 -3.28
C GLU A 64 -14.11 7.13 -3.99
N ASP A 65 -14.93 7.96 -3.35
CA ASP A 65 -15.36 9.25 -3.88
C ASP A 65 -14.18 10.23 -4.05
N TYR A 66 -13.22 10.26 -3.11
CA TYR A 66 -11.97 11.02 -3.24
C TYR A 66 -11.09 10.50 -4.39
N ASN A 67 -10.99 9.17 -4.53
CA ASN A 67 -10.17 8.53 -5.55
C ASN A 67 -10.79 8.58 -6.95
N ARG A 68 -12.10 8.82 -7.06
CA ARG A 68 -12.84 8.91 -8.34
C ARG A 68 -12.25 9.95 -9.30
N GLY A 69 -11.57 10.99 -8.78
CA GLY A 69 -10.84 11.98 -9.59
C GLY A 69 -9.31 11.79 -9.61
N THR A 70 -8.77 10.86 -8.81
CA THR A 70 -7.32 10.76 -8.53
C THR A 70 -6.67 9.55 -9.19
N LEU A 71 -7.44 8.49 -9.47
CA LEU A 71 -7.02 7.31 -10.22
C LEU A 71 -7.01 7.60 -11.72
N HIS A 72 -6.16 8.52 -12.15
CA HIS A 72 -5.76 8.62 -13.54
C HIS A 72 -4.29 8.27 -13.64
N TRP A 73 -3.97 7.33 -14.54
CA TRP A 73 -2.61 6.97 -14.96
C TRP A 73 -1.69 8.20 -15.15
N SER A 74 -2.25 9.37 -15.50
CA SER A 74 -1.51 10.63 -15.71
C SER A 74 -0.75 11.16 -14.50
N ASN A 75 -1.15 10.82 -13.26
CA ASN A 75 -0.40 11.27 -12.07
C ASN A 75 0.97 10.59 -11.94
N ARG A 76 1.26 9.58 -12.77
CA ARG A 76 2.59 8.98 -12.91
C ARG A 76 3.65 9.98 -13.35
N ILE A 77 3.32 10.91 -14.25
CA ILE A 77 4.28 11.91 -14.76
C ILE A 77 4.55 12.98 -13.71
N LEU A 78 3.51 13.47 -13.02
CA LEU A 78 3.68 14.43 -11.92
C LEU A 78 4.45 13.82 -10.74
N LYS A 79 4.19 12.55 -10.41
CA LYS A 79 4.99 11.82 -9.41
C LYS A 79 6.42 11.59 -9.87
N ALA A 80 6.65 11.15 -11.11
CA ALA A 80 8.00 10.98 -11.65
C ALA A 80 8.78 12.30 -11.71
N ARG A 81 8.09 13.43 -11.94
CA ARG A 81 8.67 14.76 -11.90
C ARG A 81 8.99 15.19 -10.46
N LEU A 82 8.06 15.00 -9.53
CA LEU A 82 8.31 15.20 -8.10
C LEU A 82 9.50 14.37 -7.61
N TYR A 83 9.60 13.09 -7.98
CA TYR A 83 10.75 12.25 -7.62
C TYR A 83 12.05 12.72 -8.26
N LYS A 84 12.04 13.20 -9.50
CA LYS A 84 13.22 13.84 -10.13
C LYS A 84 13.61 15.16 -9.46
N ASP A 85 12.63 15.94 -9.03
CA ASP A 85 12.85 17.21 -8.35
C ASP A 85 13.41 16.95 -6.94
N LEU A 86 12.90 15.94 -6.22
CA LEU A 86 13.44 15.48 -4.93
C LEU A 86 14.82 14.81 -5.04
N ASP A 87 15.08 14.05 -6.11
CA ASP A 87 16.41 13.48 -6.38
C ASP A 87 17.42 14.59 -6.77
N GLY A 88 16.94 15.68 -7.36
CA GLY A 88 17.72 16.89 -7.65
C GLY A 88 17.96 17.77 -6.42
N GLU A 89 17.04 17.76 -5.46
CA GLU A 89 17.15 18.39 -4.14
C GLU A 89 17.68 17.40 -3.09
N GLY A 90 18.88 16.87 -3.32
CA GLY A 90 19.67 16.25 -2.27
C GLY A 90 19.14 14.91 -1.77
N ALA A 91 19.33 13.87 -2.57
CA ALA A 91 19.76 12.58 -2.03
C ALA A 91 21.17 12.69 -1.43
N GLU A 92 21.37 13.61 -0.47
CA GLU A 92 22.48 13.51 0.45
C GLU A 92 22.15 12.38 1.41
N THR A 93 22.87 11.29 1.22
CA THR A 93 22.96 10.14 2.11
C THR A 93 22.76 10.54 3.57
N ALA A 94 21.65 10.08 4.17
CA ALA A 94 21.48 10.07 5.62
C ALA A 94 22.61 9.21 6.23
N GLY A 95 23.73 9.85 6.54
CA GLY A 95 24.96 9.17 6.90
C GLY A 95 26.09 10.14 7.21
N LYS A 96 26.00 10.86 8.34
CA LYS A 96 27.09 11.07 9.31
C LYS A 96 26.68 12.00 10.46
N GLY A 97 26.70 11.43 11.67
CA GLY A 97 27.17 12.08 12.89
C GLY A 97 26.38 13.27 13.45
N VAL A 98 25.47 13.01 14.38
CA VAL A 98 25.10 14.02 15.40
C VAL A 98 26.21 14.04 16.46
N THR A 99 27.09 15.04 16.35
CA THR A 99 27.98 15.60 17.39
C THR A 99 28.10 17.09 17.02
N ARG A 100 27.81 18.09 17.85
CA ARG A 100 27.63 18.24 19.29
C ARG A 100 26.43 19.16 19.55
#